data_AF-A0A932TGN8-F1
#
_entry.id   AF-A0A932TGN8-F1
#
_cell.length_a   1.000
_cell.length_b   1.000
_cell.length_c   1.000
_cell.angle_alpha   90.00
_cell.angle_beta   90.00
_cell.angle_gamma   90.00
#
_symmetry.space_group_name_H-M   'P 1'
#
loop_
_entity.id
_entity.type
_entity.pdbx_description
1 polymer ?
#
loop_
_entity_poly.entity_id
_entity_poly.type
_entity_poly.pdbx_seq_one_letter_code
_entity_poly.pdbx_strand_id
1 'polypeptide(L)' 'MMTKPGYEYTLSIPQHGELGAGLLRALIRQAKLTVEEFNEL' A
#
# COMPACT_ATOMS: atom_id res chain seq x y z
N MET A 1 -1.59 8.07 -11.06
CA MET A 1 -2.71 7.85 -10.11
C MET A 1 -3.10 6.38 -10.24
N MET A 2 -2.90 5.58 -9.19
CA MET A 2 -3.33 4.16 -9.22
C MET A 2 -4.69 4.07 -8.55
N THR A 3 -5.65 3.44 -9.21
CA THR A 3 -7.02 3.26 -8.70
C THR A 3 -7.33 1.78 -8.64
N LYS A 4 -7.60 1.25 -7.44
CA LYS A 4 -8.09 -0.11 -7.25
C LYS A 4 -9.62 -0.09 -7.36
N PRO A 5 -10.23 -0.84 -8.31
CA PRO A 5 -11.68 -0.89 -8.44
C PRO A 5 -12.34 -1.34 -7.13
N GLY A 6 -13.38 -0.64 -6.69
CA GLY A 6 -14.10 -0.95 -5.44
C GLY A 6 -13.40 -0.47 -4.16
N TYR A 7 -12.38 0.38 -4.27
CA TYR A 7 -11.73 1.01 -3.12
C TYR A 7 -12.22 2.45 -2.96
N GLU A 8 -12.80 2.77 -1.81
CA GLU A 8 -13.44 4.08 -1.56
C GLU A 8 -12.44 5.26 -1.59
N TYR A 9 -11.15 4.98 -1.39
CA TYR A 9 -10.10 5.99 -1.36
C TYR A 9 -9.23 5.95 -2.61
N THR A 10 -8.83 7.14 -3.07
CA THR A 10 -7.79 7.27 -4.10
C THR A 10 -6.45 6.81 -3.51
N LEU A 11 -5.87 5.75 -4.08
CA LEU A 11 -4.50 5.32 -3.77
C LEU A 11 -3.50 6.28 -4.44
N SER A 12 -3.24 7.40 -3.77
CA SER A 12 -2.12 8.28 -4.11
C SER A 12 -0.85 7.64 -3.58
N ILE A 13 -0.21 6.79 -4.38
CA ILE A 13 1.14 6.29 -4.09
C ILE A 13 2.11 7.42 -4.49
N PRO A 14 2.81 8.05 -3.53
CA PRO A 14 3.81 9.05 -3.87
C PRO A 14 4.91 8.39 -4.70
N GLN A 15 5.40 9.07 -5.73
CA GLN A 15 6.52 8.58 -6.55
C GLN A 15 7.87 8.85 -5.84
N HIS A 16 7.94 8.51 -4.56
CA HIS A 16 9.16 8.56 -3.76
C HIS A 16 9.86 7.21 -3.82
N GLY A 17 11.19 7.20 -3.88
CA GLY A 17 11.97 5.96 -3.87
C GLY A 17 11.87 5.17 -2.55
N GLU A 18 11.44 5.84 -1.48
CA GLU A 18 11.27 5.26 -0.15
C GLU A 18 9.92 5.64 0.44
N LEU A 19 9.26 4.68 1.11
CA LEU A 19 8.02 4.89 1.84
C LEU A 19 8.31 4.92 3.34
N GLY A 20 7.73 5.90 4.04
CA GLY A 20 7.75 5.90 5.49
C GLY A 20 7.04 4.67 6.07
N ALA A 21 7.54 4.14 7.18
CA ALA A 21 7.06 2.89 7.78
C ALA A 21 5.54 2.88 8.09
N GLY A 22 4.96 4.03 8.45
CA GLY A 22 3.52 4.16 8.70
C GLY A 22 2.68 4.03 7.43
N LEU A 23 3.13 4.64 6.32
CA LEU A 23 2.46 4.57 5.03
C LEU A 23 2.58 3.16 4.43
N LEU A 24 3.76 2.55 4.52
CA LEU A 24 3.98 1.17 4.08
C LEU A 24 3.02 0.20 4.80
N ARG A 25 2.95 0.26 6.13
CA ARG A 25 2.01 -0.57 6.92
C ARG A 25 0.55 -0.32 6.56
N ALA A 26 0.18 0.94 6.32
CA ALA A 26 -1.17 1.26 5.87
C ALA A 26 -1.48 0.60 4.53
N LEU A 27 -0.59 0.72 3.54
CA LEU A 27 -0.75 0.12 2.21
C LEU A 27 -0.83 -1.41 2.25
N ILE A 28 0.03 -2.07 3.03
CA ILE A 28 -0.01 -3.53 3.24
C ILE A 28 -1.37 -3.96 3.80
N ARG A 29 -1.86 -3.25 4.84
CA ARG A 29 -3.18 -3.50 5.42
C ARG A 29 -4.32 -3.26 4.42
N GLN A 30 -4.22 -2.20 3.61
CA GLN A 30 -5.21 -1.90 2.56
C GLN A 30 -5.22 -2.97 1.45
N ALA A 31 -4.07 -3.59 1.19
CA ALA A 31 -3.94 -4.72 0.28
C ALA A 31 -4.50 -6.03 0.86
N LYS A 32 -4.88 -6.06 2.15
CA LYS A 32 -5.30 -7.25 2.91
C LYS A 32 -4.21 -8.33 2.96
N LEU A 33 -2.95 -7.88 3.01
CA LEU A 33 -1.78 -8.73 3.22
C LEU A 33 -1.27 -8.58 4.66
N THR A 34 -0.56 -9.60 5.15
CA THR A 34 0.30 -9.47 6.32
C THR A 34 1.67 -8.90 5.93
N VAL A 35 2.47 -8.53 6.93
CA VAL A 35 3.84 -8.03 6.69
C VAL A 35 4.72 -9.17 6.17
N GLU A 36 4.48 -10.38 6.65
CA GLU A 36 5.18 -11.60 6.25
C GLU A 36 4.88 -11.92 4.79
N GLU A 37 3.60 -11.96 4.39
CA GLU A 37 3.19 -12.19 3.00
C GLU A 37 3.74 -11.12 2.07
N PHE A 38 3.82 -9.87 2.53
CA PHE A 38 4.42 -8.79 1.74
C PHE A 38 5.93 -8.98 1.53
N ASN A 39 6.66 -9.48 2.53
CA ASN A 39 8.10 -9.71 2.43
C ASN A 39 8.46 -10.92 1.54
N GLU A 40 7.49 -11.78 1.22
CA GLU A 40 7.67 -12.94 0.34
C GLU A 40 7.34 -12.64 -1.15
N LEU A 41 6.85 -11.44 -1.48
CA LEU A 41 6.57 -10.98 -2.84
C LEU A 41 7.82 -10.46 -3.56
#